data_AF-A0A2E7LJQ2-F1
#
_entry.id   AF-A0A2E7LJQ2-F1
#
_cell.length_a   1.000
_cell.length_b   1.000
_cell.length_c   1.000
_cell.angle_alpha   90.00
_cell.angle_beta   90.00
_cell.angle_gamma   90.00
#
_symmetry.space_group_name_H-M   'P 1'
#
loop_
_entity.id
_entity.type
_entity.pdbx_description
1 polymer ?
#
loop_
_entity_poly.entity_id
_entity_poly.type
_entity_poly.pdbx_seq_one_letter_code
_entity_poly.pdbx_strand_id
1 'polypeptide(L)'
;MRKMFDASWIAETIIRHRLWCIAFSLIVLLGLGLGLPNLRFSPDMEQFFPENDPTTETHFEIEETYSTMDNLVIAIGVEDGTVFTPRTLNLIEELTEKSWRVPYSLRIDSITNYSYVSAINDDLFVEPFIENAISYDREIIDQKETAIESEELAYGAVISRDKKTAVINIVLDPPRDDIEKEYKESVEYAMSFLREA
;
A
#
# COMPACT_ATOMS: atom_id res chain seq x y z
N MET A 1 -17.21 -23.57 -53.26
CA MET A 1 -16.96 -22.60 -52.16
C MET A 1 -18.22 -22.07 -51.46
N ARG A 2 -19.43 -22.15 -52.04
CA ARG A 2 -20.66 -21.59 -51.43
C ARG A 2 -21.36 -22.48 -50.38
N LYS A 3 -20.99 -23.76 -50.25
CA LYS A 3 -21.55 -24.71 -49.27
C LYS A 3 -20.89 -24.69 -47.89
N MET A 4 -19.70 -24.09 -47.76
CA MET A 4 -18.93 -24.11 -46.50
C MET A 4 -19.44 -23.11 -45.46
N PHE A 5 -20.39 -22.23 -45.83
CA PHE A 5 -20.94 -21.17 -44.96
C PHE A 5 -22.48 -21.12 -44.97
N ASP A 6 -23.14 -22.24 -45.26
CA ASP A 6 -24.59 -22.34 -45.08
C ASP A 6 -24.88 -22.72 -43.62
N ALA A 7 -25.59 -21.85 -42.89
CA ALA A 7 -25.88 -22.05 -41.46
C ALA A 7 -26.59 -23.38 -41.18
N SER A 8 -27.39 -23.85 -42.15
CA SER A 8 -28.09 -25.14 -42.09
C SER A 8 -27.11 -26.33 -42.11
N TRP A 9 -26.03 -26.24 -42.89
CA TRP A 9 -25.00 -27.27 -43.02
C TRP A 9 -24.10 -27.35 -41.78
N ILE A 10 -23.74 -26.20 -41.19
CA ILE A 10 -22.97 -26.15 -39.94
C ILE A 10 -23.78 -26.75 -38.79
N ALA A 11 -25.06 -26.37 -38.66
CA ALA A 11 -25.96 -26.91 -37.64
C ALA A 11 -26.13 -28.43 -37.75
N GLU A 12 -26.37 -28.95 -38.97
CA GLU A 12 -26.53 -30.38 -39.19
C GLU A 12 -25.24 -31.17 -38.88
N THR A 13 -24.07 -30.60 -39.20
CA THR A 13 -22.76 -31.21 -38.91
C THR A 13 -22.48 -31.25 -37.41
N ILE A 14 -22.79 -30.18 -36.68
CA ILE A 14 -22.65 -30.12 -35.21
C ILE A 14 -23.57 -31.14 -34.53
N ILE A 15 -24.82 -31.27 -34.98
CA ILE A 15 -25.78 -32.23 -34.42
C ILE A 15 -25.35 -33.67 -34.70
N ARG A 16 -24.87 -33.96 -35.92
CA ARG A 16 -24.40 -35.29 -36.34
C ARG A 16 -23.16 -35.75 -35.57
N HIS A 17 -22.25 -34.83 -35.26
CA HIS A 17 -21.00 -35.12 -34.53
C HIS A 17 -21.00 -34.56 -33.09
N ARG A 18 -22.17 -34.44 -32.46
CA ARG A 18 -22.36 -33.75 -31.16
C ARG A 18 -21.35 -34.11 -30.07
N LEU A 19 -20.99 -35.39 -29.93
CA LEU A 19 -20.03 -35.84 -28.91
C LEU A 19 -18.60 -35.35 -29.21
N TRP A 20 -18.20 -35.33 -30.47
CA TRP A 20 -16.89 -34.81 -30.90
C TRP A 20 -16.82 -33.30 -30.76
N CYS A 21 -17.89 -32.58 -31.10
CA CYS A 21 -17.96 -31.14 -30.90
C CYS A 21 -17.88 -30.76 -29.42
N ILE A 22 -18.61 -31.48 -28.54
CA ILE A 22 -18.54 -31.28 -27.09
C ILE A 22 -17.13 -31.59 -26.57
N ALA A 23 -16.55 -32.73 -26.93
CA ALA A 23 -15.20 -33.10 -26.51
C ALA A 23 -14.16 -32.08 -26.98
N PHE A 24 -14.26 -31.62 -28.24
CA PHE A 24 -13.38 -30.57 -28.77
C PHE A 24 -13.54 -29.25 -28.01
N SER A 25 -14.77 -28.80 -27.75
CA SER A 25 -15.00 -27.58 -26.96
C SER A 25 -14.45 -27.70 -25.53
N LEU A 26 -14.55 -28.88 -24.92
CA LEU A 26 -14.02 -29.13 -23.59
C LEU A 26 -12.49 -29.13 -23.59
N ILE A 27 -11.86 -29.71 -24.61
CA ILE A 27 -10.40 -29.67 -24.79
C ILE A 27 -9.92 -28.23 -24.98
N VAL A 28 -10.61 -27.43 -25.80
CA VAL A 28 -10.28 -26.00 -25.99
C VAL A 28 -10.44 -25.25 -24.67
N LEU A 29 -11.54 -25.48 -23.93
CA LEU A 29 -11.77 -24.85 -22.64
C LEU A 29 -10.67 -25.21 -21.62
N LEU A 30 -10.32 -26.49 -21.52
CA LEU A 30 -9.24 -26.95 -20.63
C LEU A 30 -7.88 -26.38 -21.07
N GLY A 31 -7.61 -26.32 -22.38
CA GLY A 31 -6.39 -25.73 -22.92
C GLY A 31 -6.26 -24.24 -22.60
N LEU A 32 -7.34 -23.47 -22.72
CA LEU A 32 -7.38 -22.07 -22.29
C LEU A 32 -7.25 -21.95 -20.76
N GLY A 33 -7.85 -22.87 -20.01
CA GLY A 33 -7.75 -22.94 -18.55
C GLY A 33 -6.33 -23.16 -18.03
N LEU A 34 -5.46 -23.84 -18.79
CA LEU A 34 -4.03 -23.98 -18.45
C LEU A 34 -3.28 -22.64 -18.46
N GLY A 35 -3.82 -21.60 -19.11
CA GLY A 35 -3.26 -20.26 -19.13
C GLY A 35 -3.65 -19.39 -17.93
N LEU A 36 -4.70 -19.75 -17.18
CA LEU A 36 -5.18 -18.98 -16.02
C LEU A 36 -4.09 -18.75 -14.94
N PRO A 37 -3.26 -19.74 -14.57
CA PRO A 37 -2.21 -19.54 -13.57
C PRO A 37 -1.09 -18.59 -14.01
N ASN A 38 -0.95 -18.35 -15.32
CA ASN A 38 0.07 -17.45 -15.87
C ASN A 38 -0.44 -16.01 -16.03
N LEU A 39 -1.71 -15.76 -15.70
CA LEU A 39 -2.27 -14.42 -15.72
C LEU A 39 -1.66 -13.64 -14.54
N ARG A 40 -0.71 -12.76 -14.84
CA ARG A 40 -0.09 -11.86 -13.86
C ARG A 40 -0.77 -10.51 -13.90
N PHE A 41 -0.97 -9.91 -12.74
CA PHE A 41 -1.44 -8.53 -12.65
C PHE A 41 -0.21 -7.67 -12.43
N SER A 42 0.15 -6.83 -13.41
CA SER A 42 1.20 -5.86 -13.19
C SER A 42 0.59 -4.61 -12.56
N PRO A 43 0.89 -4.29 -11.28
CA PRO A 43 0.49 -3.02 -10.68
C PRO A 43 1.39 -1.85 -11.17
N ASP A 44 2.41 -2.17 -11.96
CA ASP A 44 3.41 -1.23 -12.41
C ASP A 44 2.83 -0.20 -13.38
N MET A 45 2.84 1.05 -12.94
CA MET A 45 2.37 2.19 -13.73
C MET A 45 3.30 2.49 -14.91
N GLU A 46 4.55 2.01 -14.87
CA GLU A 46 5.55 2.25 -15.92
C GLU A 46 5.10 1.69 -17.28
N GLN A 47 4.36 0.57 -17.27
CA GLN A 47 3.85 -0.08 -18.48
C GLN A 47 2.75 0.72 -19.21
N PHE A 48 2.19 1.75 -18.56
CA PHE A 48 1.20 2.63 -19.18
C PHE A 48 1.85 3.80 -19.93
N PHE A 49 3.14 4.06 -19.73
CA PHE A 49 3.83 5.13 -20.45
C PHE A 49 4.25 4.67 -21.85
N PRO A 50 4.13 5.54 -22.88
CA PRO A 50 4.54 5.22 -24.23
C PRO A 50 6.06 5.00 -24.31
N GLU A 51 6.45 3.92 -24.99
CA GLU A 51 7.84 3.63 -25.33
C GLU A 51 8.40 4.73 -26.25
N ASN A 52 9.58 5.27 -25.93
CA ASN A 52 10.29 6.36 -26.64
C ASN A 52 9.73 7.79 -26.45
N ASP A 53 9.00 8.05 -25.37
CA ASP A 53 8.70 9.44 -24.98
C ASP A 53 9.83 10.01 -24.10
N PRO A 54 10.35 11.21 -24.39
CA PRO A 54 11.43 11.80 -23.60
C PRO A 54 11.04 12.08 -22.14
N THR A 55 9.74 12.22 -21.85
CA THR A 55 9.23 12.36 -20.48
C THR A 55 9.40 11.06 -19.70
N THR A 56 9.18 9.90 -20.34
CA THR A 56 9.36 8.57 -19.75
C THR A 56 10.84 8.31 -19.44
N GLU A 57 11.75 8.65 -20.36
CA GLU A 57 13.20 8.52 -20.14
C GLU A 57 13.67 9.41 -18.98
N THR A 58 13.23 10.67 -18.94
CA THR A 58 13.54 11.58 -17.82
C THR A 58 13.00 11.07 -16.49
N HIS A 59 11.82 10.43 -16.49
CA HIS A 59 11.22 9.85 -15.30
C HIS A 59 12.07 8.71 -14.74
N PHE A 60 12.52 7.79 -15.60
CA PHE A 60 13.42 6.70 -15.20
C PHE A 60 14.76 7.20 -14.68
N GLU A 61 15.34 8.26 -15.28
CA GLU A 61 16.58 8.87 -14.77
C GLU A 61 16.40 9.43 -13.35
N ILE A 62 15.25 10.03 -13.06
CA ILE A 62 14.92 10.54 -11.73
C ILE A 62 14.80 9.38 -10.73
N GLU A 63 14.10 8.31 -11.09
CA GLU A 63 13.92 7.14 -10.23
C GLU A 63 15.23 6.39 -9.99
N GLU A 64 16.09 6.24 -11.00
CA GLU A 64 17.42 5.64 -10.83
C GLU A 64 18.32 6.51 -9.93
N THR A 65 18.18 7.83 -10.00
CA THR A 65 19.01 8.76 -9.22
C THR A 65 18.52 8.93 -7.78
N TYR A 66 17.21 9.00 -7.57
CA TYR A 66 16.59 9.35 -6.28
C TYR A 66 15.84 8.20 -5.59
N SER A 67 15.85 7.01 -6.19
CA SER A 67 15.03 5.85 -5.82
C SER A 67 13.53 6.06 -6.03
N THR A 68 12.79 4.96 -6.16
CA THR A 68 11.32 4.98 -6.22
C THR A 68 10.78 5.19 -4.80
N MET A 69 9.74 6.01 -4.64
CA MET A 69 9.09 6.25 -3.35
C MET A 69 7.72 5.57 -3.31
N ASP A 70 7.72 4.24 -3.33
CA ASP A 70 6.50 3.48 -3.11
C ASP A 70 6.08 3.60 -1.64
N ASN A 71 4.78 3.78 -1.39
CA ASN A 71 4.27 4.02 -0.04
C ASN A 71 3.16 3.02 0.32
N LEU A 72 3.32 2.36 1.46
CA LEU A 72 2.27 1.61 2.13
C LEU A 72 1.74 2.42 3.31
N VAL A 73 0.45 2.77 3.25
CA VAL A 73 -0.20 3.65 4.24
C VAL A 73 -1.15 2.85 5.13
N ILE A 74 -0.95 2.95 6.44
CA ILE A 74 -1.88 2.44 7.45
C ILE A 74 -2.61 3.62 8.07
N ALA A 75 -3.91 3.73 7.83
CA ALA A 75 -4.76 4.77 8.40
C ALA A 75 -5.50 4.24 9.64
N ILE A 76 -5.39 4.97 10.75
CA ILE A 76 -6.00 4.64 12.03
C ILE A 76 -7.02 5.73 12.36
N GLY A 77 -8.30 5.38 12.26
CA GLY A 77 -9.41 6.27 12.54
C GLY A 77 -10.11 5.94 13.86
N VAL A 78 -10.68 6.95 14.51
CA VAL A 78 -11.60 6.78 15.65
C VAL A 78 -13.02 7.19 15.25
N GLU A 79 -14.03 6.45 15.72
CA GLU A 79 -15.44 6.80 15.48
C GLU A 79 -15.83 8.07 16.25
N ASP A 80 -15.49 8.09 17.54
CA ASP A 80 -15.79 9.18 18.47
C ASP A 80 -14.51 9.73 19.13
N GLY A 81 -14.48 11.05 19.35
CA GLY A 81 -13.36 11.74 20.00
C GLY A 81 -12.21 12.06 19.04
N THR A 82 -10.99 11.92 19.53
CA THR A 82 -9.73 12.22 18.82
C THR A 82 -8.78 11.02 18.95
N VAL A 83 -7.75 10.95 18.10
CA VAL A 83 -6.68 9.95 18.26
C VAL A 83 -5.73 10.27 19.42
N PHE A 84 -5.83 11.46 20.02
CA PHE A 84 -5.06 11.87 21.20
C PHE A 84 -5.65 11.24 22.47
N THR A 85 -5.56 9.91 22.54
CA THR A 85 -5.83 9.16 23.77
C THR A 85 -4.64 8.25 24.06
N PRO A 86 -4.32 7.95 25.34
CA PRO A 86 -3.17 7.10 25.67
C PRO A 86 -3.22 5.76 24.94
N ARG A 87 -4.43 5.19 24.81
CA ARG A 87 -4.65 3.91 24.15
C ARG A 87 -4.39 3.98 22.64
N THR A 88 -4.94 4.98 21.96
CA THR A 88 -4.79 5.10 20.50
C THR A 88 -3.35 5.47 20.14
N LEU A 89 -2.73 6.38 20.88
CA LEU A 89 -1.33 6.76 20.65
C LEU A 89 -0.37 5.58 20.92
N ASN A 90 -0.62 4.77 21.96
CA ASN A 90 0.15 3.55 22.21
C ASN A 90 -0.01 2.53 21.08
N LEU A 91 -1.22 2.37 20.54
CA LEU A 91 -1.45 1.52 19.37
C LEU A 91 -0.65 2.01 18.15
N ILE A 92 -0.66 3.33 17.88
CA ILE A 92 0.12 3.91 16.78
C ILE A 92 1.62 3.67 16.99
N GLU A 93 2.12 3.80 18.23
CA GLU A 93 3.51 3.55 18.59
C GLU A 93 3.90 2.08 18.34
N GLU A 94 3.10 1.13 18.82
CA GLU A 94 3.32 -0.30 18.60
C GLU A 94 3.29 -0.67 17.11
N LEU A 95 2.35 -0.11 16.34
CA LEU A 95 2.27 -0.34 14.91
C LEU A 95 3.43 0.30 14.15
N THR A 96 3.88 1.48 14.57
CA THR A 96 5.07 2.15 14.02
C THR A 96 6.31 1.27 14.21
N GLU A 97 6.50 0.70 15.41
CA GLU A 97 7.61 -0.21 15.71
C GLU A 97 7.56 -1.52 14.89
N LYS A 98 6.37 -2.10 14.72
CA LYS A 98 6.21 -3.29 13.87
C LYS A 98 6.44 -2.97 12.39
N SER A 99 6.11 -1.76 11.95
CA SER A 99 6.23 -1.32 10.56
C SER A 99 7.69 -1.28 10.07
N TRP A 100 8.66 -1.03 10.95
CA TRP A 100 10.10 -1.15 10.64
C TRP A 100 10.53 -2.54 10.15
N ARG A 101 9.75 -3.59 10.43
CA ARG A 101 10.04 -4.97 10.01
C ARG A 101 9.34 -5.37 8.72
N VAL A 102 8.54 -4.49 8.13
CA VAL A 102 7.91 -4.73 6.83
C VAL A 102 9.01 -4.94 5.79
N PRO A 103 8.91 -5.98 4.95
CA PRO A 103 9.84 -6.21 3.84
C PRO A 103 9.99 -4.95 2.97
N TYR A 104 11.24 -4.64 2.62
CA TYR A 104 11.62 -3.47 1.81
C TYR A 104 11.34 -2.11 2.46
N SER A 105 11.02 -2.06 3.76
CA SER A 105 10.86 -0.81 4.49
C SER A 105 12.16 -0.02 4.56
N LEU A 106 12.11 1.21 4.04
CA LEU A 106 13.22 2.17 4.08
C LEU A 106 13.03 3.22 5.20
N ARG A 107 11.81 3.76 5.33
CA ARG A 107 11.47 4.79 6.32
C ARG A 107 10.03 4.65 6.78
N ILE A 108 9.78 4.96 8.05
CA ILE A 108 8.43 5.10 8.57
C ILE A 108 8.22 6.53 9.06
N ASP A 109 7.11 7.13 8.66
CA ASP A 109 6.68 8.45 9.10
C ASP A 109 5.33 8.30 9.83
N SER A 110 5.26 8.67 11.11
CA SER A 110 4.04 8.66 11.91
C SER A 110 4.04 9.81 12.93
N ILE A 111 2.89 10.06 13.58
CA ILE A 111 2.83 11.08 14.64
C ILE A 111 3.70 10.72 15.85
N THR A 112 4.00 9.44 16.09
CA THR A 112 4.78 9.04 17.27
C THR A 112 6.26 9.27 17.08
N ASN A 113 6.80 8.93 15.90
CA ASN A 113 8.22 9.08 15.60
C ASN A 113 8.59 10.42 14.95
N TYR A 114 7.63 11.35 14.79
CA TYR A 114 7.90 12.71 14.34
C TYR A 114 8.96 13.36 15.24
N SER A 115 10.00 13.94 14.65
CA SER A 115 11.09 14.54 15.41
C SER A 115 10.65 15.87 16.01
N TYR A 116 10.43 15.86 17.32
CA TYR A 116 10.08 17.05 18.07
C TYR A 116 11.34 17.72 18.62
N VAL A 117 11.56 18.96 18.19
CA VAL A 117 12.71 19.75 18.60
C VAL A 117 12.25 20.83 19.55
N SER A 118 12.75 20.79 20.78
CA SER A 118 12.44 21.81 21.78
C SER A 118 13.72 22.34 22.44
N ALA A 119 13.69 23.59 22.91
CA ALA A 119 14.81 24.20 23.61
C ALA A 119 14.38 24.54 25.04
N ILE A 120 15.15 24.10 26.02
CA ILE A 120 14.94 24.42 27.44
C ILE A 120 16.23 25.07 27.96
N ASN A 121 16.14 26.36 28.27
CA ASN A 121 17.31 27.22 28.56
C ASN A 121 18.27 27.25 27.36
N ASP A 122 19.48 26.70 27.51
CA ASP A 122 20.51 26.61 26.46
C ASP A 122 20.64 25.19 25.89
N ASP A 123 19.81 24.25 26.33
CA ASP A 123 19.84 22.86 25.89
C ASP A 123 18.79 22.61 24.80
N LEU A 124 19.21 21.91 23.74
CA LEU A 124 18.35 21.47 22.64
C LEU A 124 18.01 19.99 22.80
N PHE A 125 16.72 19.69 22.85
CA PHE A 125 16.19 18.33 22.93
C PHE A 125 15.59 17.95 21.59
N VAL A 126 15.98 16.78 21.08
CA VAL A 126 15.45 16.17 19.87
C VAL A 126 14.96 14.79 20.25
N GLU A 127 13.65 14.62 20.28
CA GLU A 127 13.00 13.40 20.77
C GLU A 127 11.80 13.04 19.87
N PRO A 128 11.31 11.78 19.92
CA PRO A 128 10.04 11.43 19.31
C PRO A 128 8.91 12.29 19.88
N PHE A 129 7.95 12.69 19.03
CA PHE A 129 6.85 13.53 19.46
C PHE A 129 5.97 12.84 20.51
N ILE A 130 5.78 11.53 20.38
CA ILE A 130 5.11 10.70 21.40
C ILE A 130 6.01 9.51 21.71
N GLU A 131 6.30 9.31 23.00
CA GLU A 131 7.04 8.15 23.50
C GLU A 131 6.35 7.59 24.76
N ASN A 132 6.07 6.28 24.78
CA ASN A 132 5.41 5.58 25.88
C ASN A 132 4.05 6.19 26.26
N ALA A 133 3.17 6.33 25.27
CA ALA A 133 1.93 7.10 25.38
C ALA A 133 0.99 6.63 26.49
N ILE A 134 1.05 5.34 26.87
CA ILE A 134 0.22 4.76 27.93
C ILE A 134 0.52 5.36 29.32
N SER A 135 1.71 5.93 29.49
CA SER A 135 2.14 6.56 30.73
C SER A 135 1.73 8.03 30.87
N TYR A 136 1.27 8.65 29.79
CA TYR A 136 0.89 10.05 29.80
C TYR A 136 -0.41 10.28 30.54
N ASP A 137 -0.43 11.35 31.32
CA ASP A 137 -1.67 11.88 31.87
C ASP A 137 -2.42 12.70 30.80
N ARG A 138 -3.64 13.12 31.15
CA ARG A 138 -4.47 13.92 30.25
C ARG A 138 -3.84 15.27 29.94
N GLU A 139 -3.14 15.87 30.90
CA GLU A 139 -2.56 17.21 30.73
C GLU A 139 -1.45 17.21 29.68
N ILE A 140 -0.56 16.20 29.72
CA ILE A 140 0.50 16.01 28.72
C ILE A 140 -0.11 15.76 27.34
N ILE A 141 -1.16 14.95 27.26
CA ILE A 141 -1.84 14.66 25.99
C ILE A 141 -2.47 15.92 25.40
N ASP A 142 -3.17 16.73 26.20
CA ASP A 142 -3.78 17.98 25.75
C ASP A 142 -2.70 19.00 25.28
N GLN A 143 -1.54 19.02 25.95
CA GLN A 143 -0.38 19.82 25.53
C GLN A 143 0.19 19.35 24.19
N LYS A 144 0.41 18.04 24.02
CA LYS A 144 0.86 17.46 22.74
C LYS A 144 -0.17 17.68 21.63
N GLU A 145 -1.45 17.52 21.92
CA GLU A 145 -2.53 17.78 20.97
C GLU A 145 -2.51 19.23 20.45
N THR A 146 -2.18 20.19 21.31
CA THR A 146 -2.06 21.60 20.93
C THR A 146 -0.75 21.86 20.17
N ALA A 147 0.35 21.28 20.64
CA ALA A 147 1.67 21.47 20.03
C ALA A 147 1.74 20.96 18.58
N ILE A 148 1.05 19.85 18.27
CA ILE A 148 1.06 19.30 16.91
C ILE A 148 0.42 20.26 15.90
N GLU A 149 -0.51 21.13 16.31
CA GLU A 149 -1.21 22.04 15.40
C GLU A 149 -0.28 23.09 14.79
N SER A 150 0.82 23.42 15.49
CA SER A 150 1.85 24.33 14.97
C SER A 150 2.86 23.65 14.04
N GLU A 151 2.87 22.31 13.98
CA GLU A 151 3.82 21.54 13.17
C GLU A 151 3.25 21.31 11.76
N GLU A 152 3.48 22.24 10.84
CA GLU A 152 2.90 22.21 9.48
C GLU A 152 3.25 20.93 8.67
N LEU A 153 4.41 20.32 8.95
CA LEU A 153 4.85 19.09 8.29
C LEU A 153 4.14 17.83 8.82
N ALA A 154 3.57 17.89 10.03
CA ALA A 154 2.83 16.78 10.63
C ALA A 154 1.32 16.99 10.53
N TYR A 155 0.84 18.20 10.83
CA TYR A 155 -0.58 18.54 10.89
C TYR A 155 -1.21 18.65 9.50
N GLY A 156 -2.11 17.72 9.20
CA GLY A 156 -2.69 17.53 7.87
C GLY A 156 -1.93 16.55 6.98
N ALA A 157 -0.76 16.05 7.41
CA ALA A 157 0.03 15.06 6.69
C ALA A 157 -0.02 13.68 7.36
N VAL A 158 0.39 13.57 8.63
CA VAL A 158 0.36 12.32 9.43
C VAL A 158 -0.83 12.27 10.39
N ILE A 159 -1.48 13.41 10.64
CA ILE A 159 -2.68 13.55 11.47
C ILE A 159 -3.70 14.39 10.72
N SER A 160 -4.97 13.98 10.72
CA SER A 160 -6.05 14.75 10.10
C SER A 160 -6.32 16.05 10.86
N ARG A 161 -6.81 17.08 10.17
CA ARG A 161 -7.09 18.38 10.80
C ARG A 161 -8.19 18.31 11.87
N ASP A 162 -9.13 17.37 11.74
CA ASP A 162 -10.15 17.07 12.74
C ASP A 162 -9.65 16.15 13.86
N LYS A 163 -8.38 15.73 13.82
CA LYS A 163 -7.68 14.87 14.80
C LYS A 163 -8.33 13.50 14.99
N LYS A 164 -9.16 13.06 14.04
CA LYS A 164 -9.84 11.76 14.08
C LYS A 164 -9.10 10.65 13.37
N THR A 165 -8.09 10.97 12.57
CA THR A 165 -7.34 9.98 11.80
C THR A 165 -5.84 10.28 11.89
N ALA A 166 -5.06 9.26 12.22
CA ALA A 166 -3.62 9.29 12.09
C ALA A 166 -3.17 8.30 11.01
N VAL A 167 -2.04 8.57 10.39
CA VAL A 167 -1.44 7.73 9.35
C VAL A 167 -0.05 7.30 9.80
N ILE A 168 0.26 6.04 9.53
CA ILE A 168 1.63 5.51 9.50
C ILE A 168 1.97 5.30 8.03
N ASN A 169 2.91 6.10 7.52
CA ASN A 169 3.41 5.98 6.16
C ASN A 169 4.69 5.15 6.16
N ILE A 170 4.70 4.07 5.37
CA ILE A 170 5.84 3.16 5.24
C ILE A 170 6.38 3.35 3.82
N VAL A 171 7.54 3.98 3.71
CA VAL A 171 8.28 4.13 2.46
C VAL A 171 8.97 2.81 2.15
N LEU A 172 8.67 2.24 0.99
CA LEU A 172 9.22 0.99 0.50
C LEU A 172 10.22 1.25 -0.63
N ASP A 173 11.31 0.49 -0.65
CA ASP A 173 12.30 0.48 -1.73
C ASP A 173 12.59 -0.98 -2.14
N PRO A 174 11.65 -1.62 -2.86
CA PRO A 174 11.81 -2.99 -3.31
C PRO A 174 12.74 -3.08 -4.54
N PRO A 175 13.39 -4.22 -4.80
CA PRO A 175 14.31 -4.37 -5.93
C PRO A 175 13.62 -4.36 -7.31
N ARG A 176 12.29 -4.49 -7.37
CA ARG A 176 11.45 -4.45 -8.59
C ARG A 176 11.71 -5.60 -9.57
N ASP A 177 12.23 -6.73 -9.09
CA ASP A 177 12.43 -7.94 -9.91
C ASP A 177 11.09 -8.66 -10.19
N ASP A 178 10.20 -8.70 -9.18
CA ASP A 178 8.83 -9.21 -9.28
C ASP A 178 7.92 -8.36 -8.39
N ILE A 179 7.54 -7.17 -8.89
CA ILE A 179 6.77 -6.15 -8.16
C ILE A 179 5.48 -6.73 -7.55
N GLU A 180 4.77 -7.60 -8.29
CA GLU A 180 3.53 -8.22 -7.79
C GLU A 180 3.80 -9.04 -6.53
N LYS A 181 4.85 -9.87 -6.55
CA LYS A 181 5.25 -10.69 -5.41
C LYS A 181 5.79 -9.84 -4.26
N GLU A 182 6.64 -8.86 -4.54
CA GLU A 182 7.28 -7.99 -3.55
C GLU A 182 6.24 -7.16 -2.78
N TYR A 183 5.31 -6.52 -3.50
CA TYR A 183 4.20 -5.79 -2.87
C TYR A 183 3.30 -6.71 -2.07
N LYS A 184 3.01 -7.91 -2.60
CA LYS A 184 2.23 -8.90 -1.86
C LYS A 184 2.92 -9.29 -0.56
N GLU A 185 4.24 -9.47 -0.54
CA GLU A 185 5.01 -9.80 0.66
C GLU A 185 4.91 -8.69 1.71
N SER A 186 5.14 -7.43 1.33
CA SER A 186 5.03 -6.27 2.23
C SER A 186 3.62 -6.12 2.78
N VAL A 187 2.59 -6.25 1.94
CA VAL A 187 1.18 -6.14 2.34
C VAL A 187 0.76 -7.31 3.23
N GLU A 188 1.13 -8.56 2.90
CA GLU A 188 0.82 -9.73 3.73
C GLU A 188 1.47 -9.63 5.10
N TYR A 189 2.72 -9.16 5.17
CA TYR A 189 3.39 -8.90 6.44
C TYR A 189 2.66 -7.81 7.25
N ALA A 190 2.34 -6.68 6.63
CA ALA A 190 1.61 -5.59 7.29
C ALA A 190 0.25 -6.07 7.83
N MET A 191 -0.49 -6.81 7.02
CA MET A 191 -1.78 -7.39 7.40
C MET A 191 -1.65 -8.42 8.53
N SER A 192 -0.51 -9.10 8.67
CA SER A 192 -0.31 -10.10 9.72
C SER A 192 -0.36 -9.47 11.12
N PHE A 193 0.34 -8.35 11.33
CA PHE A 193 0.35 -7.70 12.63
C PHE A 193 -0.87 -6.80 12.86
N LEU A 194 -1.51 -6.29 11.80
CA LEU A 194 -2.76 -5.53 11.93
C LEU A 194 -3.92 -6.42 12.40
N ARG A 195 -3.88 -7.73 12.15
CA ARG A 195 -4.87 -8.69 12.66
C ARG A 195 -4.70 -9.01 14.15
N GLU A 196 -3.52 -8.74 14.71
CA GLU A 196 -3.21 -9.00 16.11
C GLU A 196 -3.48 -7.79 17.03
N ALA A 197 -3.64 -6.61 16.43
CA ALA A 197 -3.85 -5.33 17.10
C ALA A 197 -5.34 -5.09 17.39
#